data_AF-A0A949TGP0-F1
#
_entry.id   AF-A0A949TGP0-F1
#
_cell.length_a   1.000
_cell.length_b   1.000
_cell.length_c   1.000
_cell.angle_alpha   90.00
_cell.angle_beta   90.00
_cell.angle_gamma   90.00
#
_symmetry.space_group_name_H-M   'P 1'
#
loop_
_entity.id
_entity.type
_entity.pdbx_description
1 polymer ?
#
loop_
_entity_poly.entity_id
_entity_poly.type
_entity_poly.pdbx_seq_one_letter_code
_entity_poly.pdbx_strand_id
1 'polypeptide(L)' 'MQNRTYNPEISTQPSMGERFWIVGGEYVDTKFEQIVEQTRRVVGPFDCYRQARKEWQALSEASRSICTARFSIAREPMGA' A
#
# COMPACT_ATOMS: atom_id res chain seq x y z
N MET A 1 -15.77 -16.85 33.45
CA MET A 1 -14.69 -16.15 32.72
C MET A 1 -14.39 -16.96 31.47
N GLN A 2 -14.91 -16.58 30.30
CA GLN A 2 -14.72 -17.36 29.07
C GLN A 2 -13.52 -16.80 28.30
N ASN A 3 -12.47 -17.61 28.21
CA ASN A 3 -11.23 -17.28 27.53
C ASN A 3 -11.50 -17.00 26.05
N ARG A 4 -11.27 -15.76 25.63
CA ARG A 4 -11.25 -15.36 24.22
C ARG A 4 -10.03 -16.04 23.58
N THR A 5 -10.25 -17.21 22.99
CA THR A 5 -9.26 -17.93 22.18
C THR A 5 -8.70 -16.96 21.15
N TYR A 6 -7.42 -16.60 21.30
CA TYR A 6 -6.68 -15.91 20.26
C TYR A 6 -6.52 -16.89 19.10
N ASN A 7 -7.15 -16.59 17.97
CA ASN A 7 -7.13 -17.39 16.75
C ASN A 7 -6.02 -16.86 15.82
N PRO A 8 -4.80 -17.45 15.79
CA PRO A 8 -3.69 -16.93 14.99
C PRO A 8 -3.87 -17.14 13.47
N GLU A 9 -4.84 -17.95 13.07
CA GLU A 9 -5.07 -18.43 11.69
C GLU A 9 -5.79 -17.45 10.75
N ILE A 10 -6.21 -16.26 11.22
CA ILE A 10 -6.68 -15.18 10.33
C ILE A 10 -5.52 -14.46 9.62
N SER A 11 -4.26 -14.84 9.87
CA SER A 11 -3.13 -13.95 9.64
C SER A 11 -2.65 -13.78 8.18
N THR A 12 -2.91 -14.68 7.23
CA THR A 12 -2.35 -14.52 5.86
C THR A 12 -3.10 -15.33 4.80
N GLN A 13 -4.43 -15.27 4.73
CA GLN A 13 -5.14 -15.88 3.59
C GLN A 13 -5.07 -14.91 2.39
N PRO A 14 -4.60 -15.34 1.20
CA PRO A 14 -4.81 -14.56 -0.01
C PRO A 14 -6.32 -14.48 -0.27
N SER A 15 -6.88 -13.28 -0.19
CA SER A 15 -8.28 -13.07 -0.57
C SER A 15 -8.38 -13.26 -2.08
N MET A 16 -9.00 -14.36 -2.50
CA MET A 16 -9.35 -14.69 -3.90
C MET A 16 -10.36 -13.67 -4.45
N GLY A 17 -9.95 -12.41 -4.55
CA GLY A 17 -10.88 -11.28 -4.67
C GLY A 17 -10.27 -9.88 -4.51
N GLU A 18 -9.08 -9.74 -3.92
CA GLU A 18 -8.55 -8.42 -3.57
C GLU A 18 -7.12 -8.26 -4.08
N ARG A 19 -6.94 -7.37 -5.05
CA ARG A 19 -5.61 -6.95 -5.50
C ARG A 19 -5.26 -5.62 -4.87
N PHE A 20 -4.06 -5.55 -4.33
CA PHE A 20 -3.51 -4.35 -3.74
C PHE A 20 -2.44 -3.79 -4.65
N TRP A 21 -2.45 -2.49 -4.79
CA TRP A 21 -1.48 -1.73 -5.56
C TRP A 21 -0.91 -0.65 -4.67
N ILE A 22 0.35 -0.31 -4.87
CA ILE A 22 0.98 0.84 -4.23
C ILE A 22 1.14 1.88 -5.32
N VAL A 23 0.52 3.04 -5.13
CA VAL A 23 0.56 4.14 -6.08
C VAL A 23 1.11 5.37 -5.38
N GLY A 24 1.99 6.09 -6.04
CA GLY A 24 2.58 7.30 -5.47
C GLY A 24 3.81 7.77 -6.21
N GLY A 25 4.54 8.68 -5.60
CA GLY A 25 5.72 9.30 -6.18
C GLY A 25 5.98 10.64 -5.51
N GLU A 26 6.81 11.46 -6.14
CA GLU A 26 7.06 12.83 -5.72
C GLU A 26 5.97 13.74 -6.27
N TYR A 27 5.47 14.61 -5.41
CA TYR A 27 4.51 15.63 -5.77
C TYR A 27 5.22 16.96 -6.01
N VAL A 28 4.61 17.83 -6.81
CA VAL A 28 5.14 19.17 -7.10
C VAL A 28 5.20 20.00 -5.81
N ASP A 29 4.25 19.77 -4.89
CA ASP A 29 4.16 20.45 -3.60
C ASP A 29 3.64 19.46 -2.54
N THR A 30 3.87 19.82 -1.27
CA THR A 30 3.28 19.23 -0.06
C THR A 30 1.74 19.28 0.00
N LYS A 31 1.08 19.95 -0.95
CA LYS A 31 -0.38 19.85 -1.14
C LYS A 31 -0.81 18.49 -1.71
N PHE A 32 0.11 17.75 -2.32
CA PHE A 32 -0.13 16.43 -2.93
C PHE A 32 -1.23 16.43 -4.01
N GLU A 33 -1.44 17.56 -4.69
CA GLU A 33 -2.46 17.69 -5.76
C GLU A 33 -1.94 17.25 -7.13
N GLN A 34 -0.67 17.51 -7.41
CA GLN A 34 -0.02 17.19 -8.69
C GLN A 34 1.20 16.32 -8.45
N ILE A 35 1.20 15.13 -9.05
CA ILE A 35 2.35 14.23 -9.04
C ILE A 35 3.30 14.61 -10.17
N VAL A 36 4.60 14.51 -9.92
CA VAL A 36 5.61 14.63 -10.96
C VAL A 36 5.60 13.32 -11.75
N GLU A 37 5.08 13.34 -12.97
CA GLU A 37 4.81 12.15 -13.80
C GLU A 37 6.04 11.22 -13.94
N GLN A 38 7.25 11.79 -14.02
CA GLN A 38 8.50 11.02 -14.07
C GLN A 38 8.79 10.19 -12.81
N THR A 39 8.27 10.63 -11.66
CA THR A 39 8.49 9.99 -10.35
C THR A 39 7.33 9.09 -9.95
N ARG A 40 6.26 9.10 -10.75
CA ARG A 40 5.09 8.25 -10.54
C ARG A 40 5.52 6.79 -10.58
N ARG A 41 5.22 6.07 -9.51
CA ARG A 41 5.43 4.64 -9.37
C ARG A 41 4.14 3.94 -9.03
N VAL A 42 3.96 2.81 -9.67
CA VAL A 42 2.89 1.86 -9.40
C VAL A 42 3.55 0.51 -9.16
N VAL A 43 3.33 -0.08 -7.99
CA VAL A 43 3.91 -1.37 -7.59
C VAL A 43 2.78 -2.32 -7.24
N GLY A 44 2.76 -3.50 -7.84
CA GLY A 44 1.69 -4.49 -7.69
C GLY A 44 1.47 -5.26 -9.01
N PRO A 45 0.43 -6.10 -9.08
CA PRO A 45 -0.58 -6.36 -8.06
C PRO A 45 -0.05 -7.27 -6.94
N PHE A 46 -0.52 -7.04 -5.71
CA PHE A 46 -0.30 -7.93 -4.57
C PHE A 46 -1.60 -8.62 -4.18
N ASP A 47 -1.57 -9.93 -3.98
CA ASP A 47 -2.73 -10.71 -3.50
C ASP A 47 -2.93 -10.61 -1.97
N CYS A 48 -2.04 -9.91 -1.28
CA CYS A 48 -2.09 -9.77 0.17
C CYS A 48 -1.73 -8.36 0.62
N TYR A 49 -2.60 -7.75 1.43
CA TYR A 49 -2.37 -6.43 2.02
C TYR A 49 -1.06 -6.37 2.83
N ARG A 50 -0.67 -7.46 3.52
CA ARG A 50 0.58 -7.47 4.29
C ARG A 50 1.82 -7.39 3.41
N GLN A 51 1.80 -8.01 2.23
CA GLN A 51 2.89 -7.89 1.26
C GLN A 51 2.95 -6.45 0.72
N ALA A 52 1.81 -5.90 0.30
CA ALA A 52 1.73 -4.52 -0.15
C ALA A 52 2.19 -3.52 0.93
N ARG A 53 1.83 -3.74 2.19
CA ARG A 53 2.26 -2.89 3.31
C ARG A 53 3.76 -2.94 3.55
N LYS A 54 4.39 -4.12 3.43
CA LYS A 54 5.84 -4.28 3.59
C LYS A 54 6.60 -3.51 2.52
N GLU A 55 6.18 -3.65 1.26
CA GLU A 55 6.76 -2.92 0.13
C GLU A 55 6.51 -1.41 0.24
N TRP A 56 5.30 -1.00 0.64
CA TRP A 56 4.97 0.41 0.89
C TRP A 56 5.84 1.02 1.99
N GLN A 57 6.11 0.27 3.05
CA GLN A 57 6.98 0.72 4.14
C GLN A 57 8.42 0.91 3.64
N ALA A 58 8.94 -0.04 2.84
CA ALA A 58 10.27 0.08 2.24
C ALA A 58 10.38 1.30 1.31
N LEU A 59 9.37 1.55 0.47
CA LEU A 59 9.30 2.72 -0.40
C LEU A 59 9.25 4.02 0.40
N SER A 60 8.43 4.06 1.45
CA SER A 60 8.26 5.24 2.29
C SER A 60 9.54 5.56 3.08
N GLU A 61 10.26 4.54 3.54
CA GLU A 61 11.56 4.71 4.21
C GLU A 61 12.61 5.23 3.22
N ALA A 62 12.66 4.67 2.01
CA ALA A 62 13.58 5.10 0.96
C ALA A 62 13.31 6.54 0.51
N SER A 63 12.05 6.98 0.50
CA SER A 63 11.64 8.34 0.14
C SER A 63 11.49 9.28 1.34
N ARG A 64 11.88 8.86 2.55
CA ARG A 64 11.68 9.62 3.80
C ARG A 64 12.32 11.01 3.79
N SER A 65 13.42 11.17 3.06
CA SER A 65 14.13 12.43 2.89
C SER A 65 13.42 13.41 1.95
N ILE A 66 12.42 12.94 1.19
CA ILE A 66 11.70 13.74 0.21
C ILE A 66 10.33 14.11 0.79
N CYS A 67 10.19 15.35 1.26
CA CYS A 67 8.96 15.82 1.92
C CYS A 67 7.72 15.78 1.00
N THR A 68 7.93 15.84 -0.31
CA THR A 68 6.86 15.77 -1.30
C THR A 68 6.59 14.34 -1.79
N ALA A 69 7.35 13.34 -1.34
CA ALA A 69 7.11 11.96 -1.73
C ALA A 69 6.02 11.32 -0.85
N ARG A 70 5.00 10.77 -1.50
CA ARG A 70 3.93 10.04 -0.81
C ARG A 70 3.51 8.82 -1.60
N PHE A 71 3.43 7.69 -0.91
CA PHE A 71 2.90 6.44 -1.43
C PHE A 71 1.63 6.06 -0.69
N SER A 72 0.64 5.52 -1.41
CA SER A 72 -0.63 5.05 -0.86
C SER A 72 -0.92 3.64 -1.37
N ILE A 73 -1.50 2.81 -0.51
CA ILE A 73 -1.95 1.46 -0.90
C ILE A 73 -3.38 1.58 -1.41
N ALA A 74 -3.58 1.39 -2.70
CA ALA A 74 -4.88 1.30 -3.35
C ALA A 74 -5.35 -0.16 -3.37
N ARG A 75 -6.64 -0.36 -3.11
CA ARG A 75 -7.31 -1.65 -3.28
C ARG A 75 -8.07 -1.61 -4.60
N GLU A 76 -7.80 -2.57 -5.48
CA GLU A 76 -8.60 -2.78 -6.69
C GLU A 76 -9.93 -3.43 -6.30
N PRO A 77 -11.08 -2.80 -6.59
CA PRO A 77 -12.35 -3.49 -6.49
C PRO A 77 -12.43 -4.53 -7.62
N MET A 78 -12.55 -5.82 -7.28
CA MET A 78 -12.90 -6.84 -8.27
C MET A 78 -14.37 -6.65 -8.65
N GLY A 79 -14.59 -5.96 -9.77
CA GLY A 79 -15.89 -5.83 -10.45
C GLY A 79 -16.48 -4.43 -10.40
N ALA A 80 -16.53 -3.78 -11.58
CA ALA A 80 -17.56 -2.82 -11.95
C ALA A 80 -18.23 -3.35 -13.22
#